data_AF-A0A929TBG7-F1
#
_entry.id   AF-A0A929TBG7-F1
#
_cell.length_a   1.000
_cell.length_b   1.000
_cell.length_c   1.000
_cell.angle_alpha   90.00
_cell.angle_beta   90.00
_cell.angle_gamma   90.00
#
_symmetry.space_group_name_H-M   'P 1'
#
loop_
_entity.id
_entity.type
_entity.pdbx_description
1 polymer ?
#
loop_
_entity_poly.entity_id
_entity_poly.type
_entity_poly.pdbx_seq_one_letter_code
_entity_poly.pdbx_strand_id
1 'polypeptide(L)'
;VKGGRFAKMCEPAVVFSIILSDIIGDPLDMIASGPAYPDLATAEDAMRIVKKYGLVLSESAIECMKEETPKALPNVISHVNGSVKQLCAAAAEEAAALGYEPVILTDCIDCEAKAAGEVLAAIARSHAGDQKNLAFIMGGETVVRIKGRGLGGRNQELALAAASGIGGLENVCVFSVGSDGTDGPTDAAGGIVDGSTSKVLAKKGIMIREVLEENDSYHALKQCEGLVITGPTGTNVNDVAALLIKGN
;
A
#
# COMPACT_ATOMS: atom_id res chain seq x y z
N VAL A 1 -24.39 -12.18 -7.98
CA VAL A 1 -24.28 -10.78 -7.49
C VAL A 1 -23.10 -10.02 -8.09
N LYS A 2 -21.92 -10.64 -8.27
CA LYS A 2 -20.74 -10.03 -8.92
C LYS A 2 -21.00 -9.58 -10.36
N GLY A 3 -20.09 -8.79 -10.94
CA GLY A 3 -20.12 -8.35 -12.34
C GLY A 3 -21.41 -7.63 -12.68
N GLY A 4 -21.82 -6.68 -11.84
CA GLY A 4 -23.01 -5.87 -12.05
C GLY A 4 -24.35 -6.54 -11.74
N ARG A 5 -24.38 -7.85 -11.47
CA ARG A 5 -25.64 -8.59 -11.30
C ARG A 5 -26.43 -8.14 -10.07
N PHE A 6 -25.78 -7.66 -9.01
CA PHE A 6 -26.49 -7.10 -7.85
C PHE A 6 -27.25 -5.82 -8.24
N ALA A 7 -26.57 -4.87 -8.87
CA ALA A 7 -27.24 -3.65 -9.33
C ALA A 7 -28.35 -3.94 -10.34
N LYS A 8 -28.16 -4.96 -11.19
CA LYS A 8 -29.21 -5.42 -12.12
C LYS A 8 -30.45 -5.94 -11.39
N MET A 9 -30.27 -6.71 -10.30
CA MET A 9 -31.37 -7.20 -9.48
C MET A 9 -32.13 -6.09 -8.74
N CYS A 10 -31.49 -4.95 -8.52
CA CYS A 10 -32.12 -3.78 -7.89
C CYS A 10 -33.02 -2.98 -8.84
N GLU A 11 -32.95 -3.20 -10.16
CA GLU A 11 -33.78 -2.44 -11.10
C GLU A 11 -35.27 -2.59 -10.79
N PRO A 12 -36.06 -1.49 -10.87
CA PRO A 12 -35.70 -0.16 -11.36
C PRO A 12 -35.13 0.80 -10.29
N ALA A 13 -34.87 0.33 -9.06
CA ALA A 13 -34.30 1.17 -8.01
C ALA A 13 -32.87 1.62 -8.36
N VAL A 14 -32.51 2.82 -7.89
CA VAL A 14 -31.17 3.38 -8.02
C VAL A 14 -30.27 2.81 -6.93
N VAL A 15 -29.05 2.42 -7.31
CA VAL A 15 -28.00 1.99 -6.40
C VAL A 15 -26.96 3.10 -6.30
N PHE A 16 -26.80 3.64 -5.09
CA PHE A 16 -25.74 4.58 -4.77
C PHE A 16 -24.65 3.83 -3.98
N SER A 17 -23.47 3.66 -4.59
CA SER A 17 -22.35 2.90 -4.01
C SER A 17 -21.32 3.86 -3.43
N ILE A 18 -21.09 3.77 -2.11
CA ILE A 18 -20.00 4.46 -1.41
C ILE A 18 -18.90 3.44 -1.16
N ILE A 19 -17.72 3.69 -1.69
CA ILE A 19 -16.64 2.70 -1.78
C ILE A 19 -15.45 3.16 -0.97
N LEU A 20 -14.96 2.25 -0.13
CA LEU A 20 -13.65 2.32 0.50
C LEU A 20 -12.77 1.31 -0.25
N SER A 21 -11.80 1.81 -1.01
CA SER A 21 -10.98 1.03 -1.92
C SER A 21 -9.68 0.60 -1.24
N ASP A 22 -9.46 -0.71 -1.24
CA ASP A 22 -8.22 -1.38 -0.83
C ASP A 22 -7.40 -1.86 -2.04
N ILE A 23 -7.68 -1.32 -3.24
CA ILE A 23 -7.01 -1.69 -4.48
C ILE A 23 -6.40 -0.44 -5.11
N ILE A 24 -5.10 -0.52 -5.42
CA ILE A 24 -4.36 0.55 -6.10
C ILE A 24 -5.07 0.94 -7.42
N GLY A 25 -5.28 2.24 -7.62
CA GLY A 25 -5.91 2.80 -8.82
C GLY A 25 -7.44 2.78 -8.81
N ASP A 26 -8.06 2.30 -7.73
CA ASP A 26 -9.51 2.27 -7.52
C ASP A 26 -10.35 1.61 -8.65
N PRO A 27 -9.93 0.45 -9.20
CA PRO A 27 -10.66 -0.22 -10.27
C PRO A 27 -11.98 -0.83 -9.75
N LEU A 28 -13.10 -0.17 -10.07
CA LEU A 28 -14.44 -0.51 -9.57
C LEU A 28 -14.92 -1.91 -9.99
N ASP A 29 -14.40 -2.45 -11.08
CA ASP A 29 -14.67 -3.80 -11.56
C ASP A 29 -13.99 -4.88 -10.68
N MET A 30 -12.84 -4.56 -10.08
CA MET A 30 -12.13 -5.48 -9.18
C MET A 30 -12.60 -5.39 -7.74
N ILE A 31 -12.96 -4.19 -7.25
CA ILE A 31 -13.42 -3.99 -5.87
C ILE A 31 -14.68 -4.82 -5.62
N ALA A 32 -14.60 -5.80 -4.70
CA ALA A 32 -15.64 -6.81 -4.46
C ALA A 32 -16.10 -7.59 -5.71
N SER A 33 -15.29 -7.61 -6.77
CA SER A 33 -15.64 -8.08 -8.12
C SER A 33 -16.84 -7.34 -8.74
N GLY A 34 -16.92 -6.02 -8.51
CA GLY A 34 -17.82 -5.09 -9.18
C GLY A 34 -19.31 -5.45 -9.10
N PRO A 35 -19.90 -5.69 -7.91
CA PRO A 35 -21.33 -6.06 -7.81
C PRO A 35 -22.28 -4.98 -8.35
N ALA A 36 -21.85 -3.71 -8.30
CA ALA A 36 -22.53 -2.56 -8.86
C ALA A 36 -21.64 -1.86 -9.91
N TYR A 37 -20.97 -2.62 -10.76
CA TYR A 37 -20.18 -2.06 -11.85
C TYR A 37 -20.36 -2.92 -13.11
N PRO A 38 -20.48 -2.32 -14.32
CA PRO A 38 -20.61 -3.09 -15.54
C PRO A 38 -19.35 -3.94 -15.75
N ASP A 39 -19.55 -5.21 -16.07
CA ASP A 39 -18.45 -6.11 -16.39
C ASP A 39 -18.30 -6.18 -17.90
N LEU A 40 -17.18 -5.70 -18.42
CA LEU A 40 -16.89 -5.66 -19.85
C LEU A 40 -16.38 -7.01 -20.39
N ALA A 41 -15.92 -7.91 -19.52
CA ALA A 41 -15.53 -9.25 -19.92
C ALA A 41 -16.77 -10.04 -20.38
N THR A 42 -16.55 -10.99 -21.29
CA THR A 42 -17.62 -11.83 -21.84
C THR A 42 -17.56 -13.25 -21.31
N ALA A 43 -18.66 -13.98 -21.46
CA ALA A 43 -18.69 -15.43 -21.26
C ALA A 43 -17.60 -16.14 -22.10
N GLU A 44 -17.32 -15.65 -23.30
CA GLU A 44 -16.26 -16.20 -24.16
C GLU A 44 -14.86 -15.99 -23.56
N ASP A 45 -14.58 -14.80 -23.02
CA ASP A 45 -13.30 -14.51 -22.36
C ASP A 45 -13.09 -15.44 -21.16
N ALA A 46 -14.13 -15.66 -20.39
CA ALA A 46 -14.11 -16.55 -19.24
C ALA A 46 -13.80 -18.00 -19.67
N MET A 47 -14.44 -18.49 -20.74
CA MET A 47 -14.15 -19.82 -21.31
C MET A 47 -12.75 -19.91 -21.94
N ARG A 48 -12.23 -18.80 -22.49
CA ARG A 48 -10.85 -18.73 -23.01
C ARG A 48 -9.83 -18.93 -21.88
N ILE A 49 -10.09 -18.37 -20.70
CA ILE A 49 -9.26 -18.59 -19.49
C ILE A 49 -9.31 -20.05 -19.04
N VAL A 50 -10.51 -20.64 -18.99
CA VAL A 50 -10.68 -22.08 -18.65
C VAL A 50 -9.82 -22.95 -19.56
N LYS A 51 -9.87 -22.71 -20.88
CA LYS A 51 -9.05 -23.43 -21.86
C LYS A 51 -7.55 -23.15 -21.69
N LYS A 52 -7.17 -21.89 -21.50
CA LYS A 52 -5.77 -21.46 -21.36
C LYS A 52 -5.06 -22.19 -20.22
N TYR A 53 -5.74 -22.38 -19.08
CA TYR A 53 -5.17 -23.02 -17.89
C TYR A 53 -5.56 -24.49 -17.73
N GLY A 54 -6.31 -25.08 -18.68
CA GLY A 54 -6.72 -26.48 -18.63
C GLY A 54 -7.60 -26.81 -17.43
N LEU A 55 -8.46 -25.88 -17.00
CA LEU A 55 -9.30 -26.06 -15.82
C LEU A 55 -10.41 -27.08 -16.11
N VAL A 56 -10.58 -28.05 -15.22
CA VAL A 56 -11.68 -29.03 -15.29
C VAL A 56 -12.88 -28.49 -14.51
N LEU A 57 -13.97 -28.22 -15.22
CA LEU A 57 -15.21 -27.70 -14.65
C LEU A 57 -16.32 -28.74 -14.72
N SER A 58 -17.27 -28.70 -13.78
CA SER A 58 -18.51 -29.47 -13.87
C SER A 58 -19.38 -28.96 -15.01
N GLU A 59 -20.28 -29.82 -15.51
CA GLU A 59 -21.27 -29.41 -16.52
C GLU A 59 -22.11 -28.22 -16.05
N SER A 60 -22.51 -28.22 -14.77
CA SER A 60 -23.25 -27.11 -14.16
C SER A 60 -22.47 -25.79 -14.15
N ALA A 61 -21.17 -25.83 -13.88
CA ALA A 61 -20.33 -24.64 -13.91
C ALA A 61 -20.17 -24.10 -15.33
N ILE A 62 -19.98 -24.99 -16.32
CA ILE A 62 -19.92 -24.61 -17.74
C ILE A 62 -21.22 -23.93 -18.17
N GLU A 63 -22.37 -24.45 -17.73
CA GLU A 63 -23.66 -23.83 -18.06
C GLU A 63 -23.81 -22.44 -17.44
N CYS A 64 -23.44 -22.26 -16.17
CA CYS A 64 -23.45 -20.95 -15.52
C CYS A 64 -22.53 -19.93 -16.21
N MET A 65 -21.39 -20.37 -16.75
CA MET A 65 -20.41 -19.50 -17.42
C MET A 65 -20.91 -18.95 -18.76
N LYS A 66 -21.96 -19.54 -19.35
CA LYS A 66 -22.59 -19.02 -20.57
C LYS A 66 -23.48 -17.80 -20.32
N GLU A 67 -23.90 -17.58 -19.08
CA GLU A 67 -24.74 -16.44 -18.72
C GLU A 67 -23.90 -15.16 -18.67
N GLU A 68 -24.18 -14.24 -19.60
CA GLU A 68 -23.45 -12.98 -19.72
C GLU A 68 -23.69 -12.03 -18.53
N THR A 69 -22.69 -11.23 -18.19
CA THR A 69 -22.80 -10.19 -17.16
C THR A 69 -23.33 -8.87 -17.75
N PRO A 70 -24.06 -8.05 -16.97
CA PRO A 70 -24.49 -6.72 -17.38
C PRO A 70 -23.35 -5.84 -17.93
N LYS A 71 -23.48 -5.41 -19.18
CA LYS A 71 -22.52 -4.53 -19.88
C LYS A 71 -22.81 -3.04 -19.65
N ALA A 72 -23.99 -2.71 -19.14
CA ALA A 72 -24.41 -1.36 -18.80
C ALA A 72 -25.32 -1.39 -17.57
N LEU A 73 -25.16 -0.39 -16.69
CA LEU A 73 -25.92 -0.23 -15.45
C LEU A 73 -26.29 1.25 -15.25
N PRO A 74 -27.31 1.77 -15.96
CA PRO A 74 -27.70 3.18 -15.86
C PRO A 74 -28.31 3.54 -14.50
N ASN A 75 -28.68 2.55 -13.68
CA ASN A 75 -29.25 2.73 -12.35
C ASN A 75 -28.18 2.84 -11.23
N VAL A 76 -26.89 2.93 -11.58
CA VAL A 76 -25.80 2.97 -10.60
C VAL A 76 -25.09 4.32 -10.61
N ILE A 77 -24.81 4.83 -9.42
CA ILE A 77 -23.88 5.92 -9.16
C ILE A 77 -22.84 5.42 -8.16
N SER A 78 -21.56 5.44 -8.52
CA SER A 78 -20.46 4.96 -7.67
C SER A 78 -19.55 6.11 -7.27
N HIS A 79 -19.18 6.16 -6.00
CA HIS A 79 -18.28 7.16 -5.43
C HIS A 79 -17.24 6.49 -4.54
N VAL A 80 -15.96 6.65 -4.89
CA VAL A 80 -14.83 6.22 -4.05
C VAL A 80 -14.58 7.33 -3.03
N ASN A 81 -14.92 7.05 -1.77
CA ASN A 81 -14.84 8.02 -0.69
C ASN A 81 -13.55 7.88 0.13
N GLY A 82 -12.88 6.73 0.05
CA GLY A 82 -11.55 6.55 0.61
C GLY A 82 -10.75 5.58 -0.22
N SER A 83 -9.50 5.93 -0.48
CA SER A 83 -8.48 5.09 -1.07
C SER A 83 -7.10 5.62 -0.69
N VAL A 84 -6.06 4.93 -1.13
CA VAL A 84 -4.67 5.34 -0.90
C VAL A 84 -4.40 6.76 -1.43
N LYS A 85 -5.13 7.20 -2.46
CA LYS A 85 -5.07 8.57 -2.97
C LYS A 85 -5.54 9.59 -1.94
N GLN A 86 -6.69 9.35 -1.30
CA GLN A 86 -7.18 10.22 -0.22
C GLN A 86 -6.24 10.14 1.00
N LEU A 87 -5.65 8.98 1.29
CA LEU A 87 -4.67 8.84 2.37
C LEU A 87 -3.42 9.71 2.12
N CYS A 88 -2.86 9.67 0.91
CA CYS A 88 -1.74 10.52 0.51
C CYS A 88 -2.09 12.02 0.57
N ALA A 89 -3.28 12.38 0.11
CA ALA A 89 -3.75 13.77 0.17
C ALA A 89 -3.87 14.26 1.62
N ALA A 90 -4.46 13.46 2.51
CA ALA A 90 -4.57 13.77 3.93
C ALA A 90 -3.19 13.89 4.60
N ALA A 91 -2.25 13.00 4.27
CA ALA A 91 -0.87 13.09 4.76
C ALA A 91 -0.17 14.38 4.27
N ALA A 92 -0.43 14.80 3.04
CA ALA A 92 0.12 16.04 2.49
C ALA A 92 -0.47 17.29 3.17
N GLU A 93 -1.78 17.31 3.42
CA GLU A 93 -2.45 18.38 4.16
C GLU A 93 -1.91 18.51 5.59
N GLU A 94 -1.73 17.38 6.29
CA GLU A 94 -1.18 17.37 7.64
C GLU A 94 0.30 17.83 7.65
N ALA A 95 1.10 17.36 6.70
CA ALA A 95 2.49 17.81 6.57
C ALA A 95 2.56 19.33 6.33
N ALA A 96 1.68 19.88 5.49
CA ALA A 96 1.57 21.32 5.26
C ALA A 96 1.17 22.09 6.52
N ALA A 97 0.21 21.57 7.29
CA ALA A 97 -0.21 22.16 8.57
C ALA A 97 0.95 22.18 9.59
N LEU A 98 1.84 21.18 9.54
CA LEU A 98 3.06 21.09 10.36
C LEU A 98 4.23 21.94 9.80
N GLY A 99 4.04 22.67 8.69
CA GLY A 99 5.03 23.58 8.12
C GLY A 99 6.05 22.92 7.19
N TYR A 100 5.75 21.75 6.65
CA TYR A 100 6.49 21.13 5.55
C TYR A 100 5.87 21.52 4.20
N GLU A 101 6.67 21.59 3.14
CA GLU A 101 6.18 21.66 1.77
C GLU A 101 5.99 20.23 1.25
N PRO A 102 4.74 19.75 1.06
CA PRO A 102 4.50 18.38 0.67
C PRO A 102 4.68 18.16 -0.83
N VAL A 103 5.20 17.00 -1.19
CA VAL A 103 5.34 16.50 -2.56
C VAL A 103 4.84 15.06 -2.60
N ILE A 104 3.66 14.85 -3.17
CA ILE A 104 3.16 13.49 -3.44
C ILE A 104 3.93 12.95 -4.66
N LEU A 105 4.78 11.95 -4.44
CA LEU A 105 5.56 11.28 -5.47
C LEU A 105 4.68 10.37 -6.32
N THR A 106 3.81 9.59 -5.68
CA THR A 106 2.90 8.64 -6.31
C THR A 106 1.87 8.12 -5.30
N ASP A 107 0.69 7.74 -5.76
CA ASP A 107 -0.33 6.95 -5.05
C ASP A 107 -0.46 5.52 -5.65
N CYS A 108 0.51 5.13 -6.49
CA CYS A 108 0.52 3.87 -7.22
C CYS A 108 1.81 3.05 -7.00
N ILE A 109 2.47 3.14 -5.84
CA ILE A 109 3.69 2.32 -5.60
C ILE A 109 3.32 0.84 -5.44
N ASP A 110 3.95 -0.04 -6.21
CA ASP A 110 3.67 -1.49 -6.20
C ASP A 110 4.95 -2.36 -6.27
N CYS A 111 6.12 -1.74 -6.07
CA CYS A 111 7.42 -2.38 -6.20
C CYS A 111 7.88 -3.09 -4.91
N GLU A 112 9.10 -3.63 -4.91
CA GLU A 112 9.68 -4.26 -3.72
C GLU A 112 9.91 -3.21 -2.62
N ALA A 113 9.44 -3.50 -1.39
CA ALA A 113 9.47 -2.57 -0.25
C ALA A 113 10.88 -2.05 0.05
N LYS A 114 11.88 -2.94 0.02
CA LYS A 114 13.29 -2.57 0.16
C LYS A 114 13.73 -1.53 -0.88
N ALA A 115 13.33 -1.70 -2.14
CA ALA A 115 13.70 -0.78 -3.21
C ALA A 115 13.03 0.59 -3.03
N ALA A 116 11.77 0.64 -2.60
CA ALA A 116 11.09 1.88 -2.26
C ALA A 116 11.83 2.65 -1.15
N GLY A 117 12.30 1.95 -0.10
CA GLY A 117 13.09 2.54 0.98
C GLY A 117 14.44 3.10 0.50
N GLU A 118 15.11 2.38 -0.40
CA GLU A 118 16.37 2.83 -1.02
C GLU A 118 16.16 4.10 -1.88
N VAL A 119 15.03 4.21 -2.59
CA VAL A 119 14.64 5.40 -3.36
C VAL A 119 14.40 6.60 -2.43
N LEU A 120 13.64 6.43 -1.35
CA LEU A 120 13.45 7.50 -0.35
C LEU A 120 14.78 7.96 0.24
N ALA A 121 15.67 7.04 0.57
CA ALA A 121 17.00 7.41 1.08
C ALA A 121 17.83 8.18 0.05
N ALA A 122 17.69 7.88 -1.25
CA ALA A 122 18.34 8.64 -2.32
C ALA A 122 17.80 10.07 -2.41
N ILE A 123 16.48 10.24 -2.37
CA ILE A 123 15.82 11.55 -2.35
C ILE A 123 16.27 12.35 -1.11
N ALA A 124 16.33 11.70 0.05
CA ALA A 124 16.80 12.33 1.28
C ALA A 124 18.20 12.91 1.14
N ARG A 125 19.15 12.14 0.59
CA ARG A 125 20.53 12.63 0.36
C ARG A 125 20.59 13.80 -0.62
N SER A 126 19.70 13.85 -1.62
CA SER A 126 19.63 14.96 -2.57
C SER A 126 19.11 16.24 -1.93
N HIS A 127 18.20 16.14 -0.96
CA HIS A 127 17.46 17.28 -0.41
C HIS A 127 17.82 17.63 1.04
N ALA A 128 18.67 16.86 1.73
CA ALA A 128 19.04 17.11 3.13
C ALA A 128 19.73 18.47 3.37
N GLY A 129 20.29 19.09 2.33
CA GLY A 129 20.88 20.43 2.39
C GLY A 129 19.89 21.58 2.15
N ASP A 130 18.64 21.29 1.82
CA ASP A 130 17.66 22.32 1.48
C ASP A 130 17.28 23.14 2.72
N GLN A 131 16.95 24.41 2.48
CA GLN A 131 16.54 25.36 3.55
C GLN A 131 15.06 25.23 3.91
N LYS A 132 14.28 24.51 3.09
CA LYS A 132 12.86 24.30 3.30
C LYS A 132 12.63 23.00 4.05
N ASN A 133 11.58 22.97 4.86
CA ASN A 133 11.02 21.72 5.34
C ASN A 133 10.31 21.02 4.18
N LEU A 134 10.68 19.77 3.86
CA LEU A 134 10.10 19.01 2.74
C LEU A 134 9.48 17.70 3.24
N ALA A 135 8.31 17.36 2.71
CA ALA A 135 7.65 16.09 2.98
C ALA A 135 7.38 15.36 1.66
N PHE A 136 8.17 14.34 1.34
CA PHE A 136 7.94 13.50 0.17
C PHE A 136 7.05 12.32 0.57
N ILE A 137 5.92 12.14 -0.12
CA ILE A 137 4.88 11.18 0.25
C ILE A 137 4.71 10.17 -0.89
N MET A 138 4.64 8.89 -0.57
CA MET A 138 4.26 7.83 -1.49
C MET A 138 3.17 6.97 -0.88
N GLY A 139 2.23 6.53 -1.69
CA GLY A 139 1.22 5.56 -1.30
C GLY A 139 1.05 4.48 -2.34
N GLY A 140 0.54 3.34 -1.90
CA GLY A 140 0.25 2.16 -2.70
C GLY A 140 0.35 0.92 -1.84
N GLU A 141 0.85 -0.18 -2.39
CA GLU A 141 1.04 -1.44 -1.67
C GLU A 141 2.30 -2.14 -2.17
N THR A 142 3.39 -2.01 -1.40
CA THR A 142 4.66 -2.64 -1.76
C THR A 142 4.64 -4.14 -1.50
N VAL A 143 5.56 -4.88 -2.11
CA VAL A 143 5.69 -6.33 -1.90
C VAL A 143 7.03 -6.67 -1.24
N VAL A 144 7.06 -7.76 -0.48
CA VAL A 144 8.28 -8.33 0.09
C VAL A 144 8.59 -9.65 -0.59
N ARG A 145 9.81 -9.80 -1.08
CA ARG A 145 10.30 -11.10 -1.54
C ARG A 145 10.87 -11.87 -0.35
N ILE A 146 10.08 -12.80 0.17
CA ILE A 146 10.48 -13.67 1.28
C ILE A 146 11.61 -14.62 0.84
N LYS A 147 12.74 -14.54 1.53
CA LYS A 147 13.96 -15.35 1.35
C LYS A 147 14.40 -15.99 2.67
N GLY A 148 14.25 -15.28 3.78
CA GLY A 148 14.58 -15.75 5.12
C GLY A 148 13.37 -16.26 5.90
N ARG A 149 13.57 -16.42 7.21
CA ARG A 149 12.58 -16.92 8.19
C ARG A 149 12.27 -15.91 9.29
N GLY A 150 12.70 -14.66 9.11
CA GLY A 150 12.46 -13.57 10.04
C GLY A 150 10.99 -13.17 10.15
N LEU A 151 10.77 -12.20 11.03
CA LEU A 151 9.48 -11.56 11.25
C LEU A 151 9.53 -10.11 10.77
N GLY A 152 8.50 -9.68 10.03
CA GLY A 152 8.41 -8.32 9.52
C GLY A 152 7.25 -8.15 8.56
N GLY A 153 7.15 -6.94 8.02
CA GLY A 153 6.22 -6.60 6.97
C GLY A 153 6.83 -5.60 5.99
N ARG A 154 6.07 -5.26 4.96
CA ARG A 154 6.52 -4.42 3.84
C ARG A 154 6.85 -3.00 4.31
N ASN A 155 6.03 -2.42 5.19
CA ASN A 155 6.26 -1.07 5.71
C ASN A 155 7.51 -1.02 6.61
N GLN A 156 7.69 -2.05 7.44
CA GLN A 156 8.90 -2.21 8.26
C GLN A 156 10.16 -2.41 7.41
N GLU A 157 10.09 -3.21 6.34
CA GLU A 157 11.21 -3.42 5.42
C GLU A 157 11.60 -2.14 4.68
N LEU A 158 10.60 -1.37 4.21
CA LEU A 158 10.81 -0.07 3.56
C LEU A 158 11.53 0.90 4.48
N ALA A 159 11.02 1.07 5.72
CA ALA A 159 11.63 1.95 6.70
C ALA A 159 13.07 1.52 7.04
N LEU A 160 13.29 0.23 7.30
CA LEU A 160 14.62 -0.28 7.64
C LEU A 160 15.61 -0.18 6.46
N ALA A 161 15.16 -0.38 5.22
CA ALA A 161 15.97 -0.17 4.03
C ALA A 161 16.38 1.30 3.88
N ALA A 162 15.46 2.24 4.12
CA ALA A 162 15.76 3.67 4.11
C ALA A 162 16.83 4.05 5.15
N ALA A 163 16.78 3.47 6.35
CA ALA A 163 17.74 3.74 7.44
C ALA A 163 19.21 3.53 7.03
N SER A 164 19.48 2.58 6.13
CA SER A 164 20.83 2.32 5.61
C SER A 164 21.38 3.50 4.81
N GLY A 165 20.53 4.20 4.06
CA GLY A 165 20.93 5.26 3.16
C GLY A 165 20.81 6.68 3.71
N ILE A 166 20.18 6.87 4.87
CA ILE A 166 20.02 8.16 5.55
C ILE A 166 20.95 8.33 6.76
N GLY A 167 21.80 7.35 7.06
CA GLY A 167 22.71 7.39 8.20
C GLY A 167 23.56 8.67 8.24
N GLY A 168 23.53 9.39 9.36
CA GLY A 168 24.24 10.66 9.57
C GLY A 168 23.46 11.91 9.12
N LEU A 169 22.29 11.78 8.51
CA LEU A 169 21.43 12.92 8.18
C LEU A 169 20.54 13.26 9.39
N GLU A 170 21.00 14.20 10.22
CA GLU A 170 20.34 14.54 11.51
C GLU A 170 18.98 15.22 11.34
N ASN A 171 18.69 15.77 10.17
CA ASN A 171 17.45 16.48 9.84
C ASN A 171 16.43 15.63 9.06
N VAL A 172 16.65 14.31 8.95
CA VAL A 172 15.85 13.41 8.11
C VAL A 172 15.16 12.33 8.94
N CYS A 173 13.88 12.08 8.62
CA CYS A 173 13.09 10.97 9.13
C CYS A 173 12.33 10.29 7.98
N VAL A 174 12.23 8.96 8.02
CA VAL A 174 11.40 8.18 7.09
C VAL A 174 10.48 7.29 7.92
N PHE A 175 9.20 7.26 7.58
CA PHE A 175 8.26 6.28 8.12
C PHE A 175 7.39 5.69 7.03
N SER A 176 6.87 4.49 7.29
CA SER A 176 5.91 3.78 6.44
C SER A 176 4.91 3.06 7.32
N VAL A 177 3.63 3.14 6.98
CA VAL A 177 2.54 2.55 7.76
C VAL A 177 1.45 1.96 6.86
N GLY A 178 0.96 0.78 7.23
CA GLY A 178 -0.26 0.19 6.73
C GLY A 178 -1.48 0.83 7.40
N SER A 179 -2.45 1.24 6.59
CA SER A 179 -3.64 1.96 7.07
C SER A 179 -4.58 1.11 7.92
N ASP A 180 -4.46 -0.22 7.88
CA ASP A 180 -5.19 -1.17 8.72
C ASP A 180 -4.63 -1.32 10.13
N GLY A 181 -3.44 -0.77 10.36
CA GLY A 181 -2.73 -0.83 11.62
C GLY A 181 -1.90 -2.11 11.81
N THR A 182 -1.72 -2.90 10.74
CA THR A 182 -0.93 -4.13 10.75
C THR A 182 -0.01 -4.22 9.54
N ASP A 183 1.21 -4.71 9.75
CA ASP A 183 2.21 -4.87 8.71
C ASP A 183 2.86 -6.25 8.80
N GLY A 184 2.56 -7.09 7.81
CA GLY A 184 2.88 -8.51 7.87
C GLY A 184 2.17 -9.22 9.04
N PRO A 185 2.67 -10.39 9.48
CA PRO A 185 2.11 -11.11 10.63
C PRO A 185 2.61 -10.53 11.97
N THR A 186 2.49 -9.21 12.16
CA THR A 186 3.01 -8.49 13.35
C THR A 186 1.93 -7.63 14.02
N ASP A 187 2.23 -7.09 15.20
CA ASP A 187 1.40 -6.13 15.92
C ASP A 187 1.70 -4.67 15.57
N ALA A 188 2.66 -4.43 14.67
CA ALA A 188 3.05 -3.11 14.20
C ALA A 188 2.31 -2.75 12.90
N ALA A 189 2.00 -1.47 12.72
CA ALA A 189 1.51 -0.92 11.46
C ALA A 189 2.64 -0.64 10.47
N GLY A 190 3.89 -0.61 10.94
CA GLY A 190 5.03 -0.31 10.10
C GLY A 190 6.26 0.13 10.89
N GLY A 191 7.07 0.99 10.30
CA GLY A 191 8.34 1.42 10.87
C GLY A 191 8.63 2.91 10.69
N ILE A 192 9.40 3.47 11.61
CA ILE A 192 9.93 4.83 11.58
C ILE A 192 11.43 4.80 11.88
N VAL A 193 12.20 5.53 11.09
CA VAL A 193 13.66 5.59 11.17
C VAL A 193 14.17 7.01 10.92
N ASP A 194 15.38 7.28 11.38
CA ASP A 194 16.06 8.56 11.23
C ASP A 194 17.56 8.36 10.92
N GLY A 195 18.30 9.46 10.77
CA GLY A 195 19.74 9.41 10.51
C GLY A 195 20.59 8.77 11.62
N SER A 196 20.03 8.53 12.81
CA SER A 196 20.73 7.88 13.93
C SER A 196 20.53 6.36 13.95
N THR A 197 19.46 5.86 13.31
CA THR A 197 18.98 4.48 13.41
C THR A 197 20.05 3.44 13.06
N SER A 198 20.77 3.63 11.95
CA SER A 198 21.84 2.70 11.54
C SER A 198 22.97 2.60 12.57
N LYS A 199 23.34 3.71 13.22
CA LYS A 199 24.33 3.75 14.29
C LYS A 199 23.84 3.07 15.56
N VAL A 200 22.56 3.19 15.90
CA VAL A 200 21.94 2.51 17.06
C VAL A 200 21.98 0.99 16.85
N LEU A 201 21.58 0.51 15.68
CA LEU A 201 21.59 -0.93 15.36
C LEU A 201 23.02 -1.50 15.31
N ALA A 202 23.96 -0.77 14.70
CA ALA A 202 25.36 -1.19 14.65
C ALA A 202 25.99 -1.34 16.04
N LYS A 203 25.68 -0.43 16.99
CA LYS A 203 26.14 -0.55 18.39
C LYS A 203 25.61 -1.81 19.09
N LYS A 204 24.49 -2.35 18.63
CA LYS A 204 23.89 -3.60 19.12
C LYS A 204 24.37 -4.83 18.34
N GLY A 205 25.32 -4.66 17.40
CA GLY A 205 25.80 -5.75 16.54
C GLY A 205 24.81 -6.18 15.47
N ILE A 206 23.79 -5.37 15.17
CA ILE A 206 22.75 -5.67 14.18
C ILE A 206 23.11 -5.00 12.86
N MET A 207 23.34 -5.81 11.83
CA MET A 207 23.61 -5.31 10.48
C MET A 207 22.33 -5.28 9.65
N ILE A 208 21.88 -4.08 9.26
CA ILE A 208 20.63 -3.89 8.52
C ILE A 208 20.57 -4.78 7.27
N ARG A 209 21.68 -4.90 6.53
CA ARG A 209 21.72 -5.74 5.33
C ARG A 209 21.35 -7.20 5.62
N GLU A 210 21.90 -7.78 6.67
CA GLU A 210 21.63 -9.18 7.05
C GLU A 210 20.18 -9.35 7.50
N VAL A 211 19.66 -8.39 8.27
CA VAL A 211 18.26 -8.38 8.70
C VAL A 211 17.30 -8.38 7.50
N LEU A 212 17.57 -7.52 6.50
CA LEU A 212 16.77 -7.45 5.28
C LEU A 212 16.90 -8.72 4.43
N GLU A 213 18.06 -9.38 4.42
CA GLU A 213 18.24 -10.67 3.73
C GLU A 213 17.45 -11.80 4.42
N GLU A 214 17.30 -11.75 5.75
CA GLU A 214 16.54 -12.71 6.55
C GLU A 214 15.04 -12.36 6.68
N ASN A 215 14.59 -11.23 6.13
CA ASN A 215 13.24 -10.66 6.30
C ASN A 215 12.83 -10.46 7.77
N ASP A 216 13.77 -10.00 8.62
CA ASP A 216 13.58 -9.88 10.08
C ASP A 216 13.44 -8.42 10.57
N SER A 217 12.79 -7.58 9.76
CA SER A 217 12.70 -6.13 10.01
C SER A 217 12.04 -5.76 11.33
N TYR A 218 11.08 -6.55 11.82
CA TYR A 218 10.38 -6.33 13.08
C TYR A 218 11.35 -6.29 14.27
N HIS A 219 12.18 -7.32 14.40
CA HIS A 219 13.10 -7.42 15.53
C HIS A 219 14.16 -6.33 15.50
N ALA A 220 14.67 -5.96 14.32
CA ALA A 220 15.62 -4.86 14.21
C ALA A 220 15.00 -3.52 14.60
N LEU A 221 13.82 -3.18 14.07
CA LEU A 221 13.14 -1.92 14.40
C LEU A 221 12.79 -1.86 15.90
N LYS A 222 12.41 -2.98 16.52
CA LYS A 222 12.22 -3.06 17.97
C LYS A 222 13.48 -2.67 18.76
N GLN A 223 14.66 -2.96 18.23
CA GLN A 223 15.93 -2.64 18.88
C GLN A 223 16.32 -1.16 18.77
N CYS A 224 15.70 -0.39 17.88
CA CYS A 224 15.89 1.06 17.80
C CYS A 224 14.63 1.85 18.12
N GLU A 225 13.63 1.23 18.76
CA GLU A 225 12.32 1.84 19.07
C GLU A 225 11.62 2.41 17.81
N GLY A 226 11.92 1.83 16.65
CA GLY A 226 11.42 2.26 15.35
C GLY A 226 10.14 1.56 14.90
N LEU A 227 9.46 0.81 15.76
CA LEU A 227 8.16 0.21 15.43
C LEU A 227 7.05 1.24 15.59
N VAL A 228 6.15 1.32 14.60
CA VAL A 228 4.94 2.14 14.70
C VAL A 228 3.78 1.24 15.12
N ILE A 229 3.31 1.40 16.35
CA ILE A 229 2.18 0.62 16.91
C ILE A 229 0.94 1.52 16.98
N THR A 230 -0.03 1.31 16.09
CA THR A 230 -1.32 2.03 16.12
C THR A 230 -2.43 1.22 16.77
N GLY A 231 -2.29 -0.11 16.77
CA GLY A 231 -3.42 -1.02 16.92
C GLY A 231 -4.32 -1.01 15.68
N PRO A 232 -5.37 -1.85 15.66
CA PRO A 232 -6.28 -1.94 14.51
C PRO A 232 -7.04 -0.63 14.32
N THR A 233 -7.01 -0.10 13.10
CA THR A 233 -7.64 1.20 12.78
C THR A 233 -9.12 1.06 12.38
N GLY A 234 -9.51 -0.13 11.93
CA GLY A 234 -10.86 -0.40 11.42
C GLY A 234 -11.10 0.04 9.96
N THR A 235 -10.04 0.39 9.22
CA THR A 235 -10.08 0.73 7.79
C THR A 235 -8.95 0.02 7.04
N ASN A 236 -9.01 -0.07 5.71
CA ASN A 236 -7.86 -0.45 4.90
C ASN A 236 -7.96 0.25 3.54
N VAL A 237 -6.97 1.08 3.25
CA VAL A 237 -6.76 1.78 1.98
C VAL A 237 -5.26 1.69 1.58
N ASN A 238 -4.66 0.53 1.85
CA ASN A 238 -3.25 0.19 1.61
C ASN A 238 -2.26 1.00 2.49
N ASP A 239 -1.08 1.34 1.97
CA ASP A 239 0.04 1.90 2.72
C ASP A 239 0.31 3.37 2.38
N VAL A 240 0.91 4.10 3.33
CA VAL A 240 1.53 5.41 3.10
C VAL A 240 2.93 5.44 3.70
N ALA A 241 3.90 5.96 2.95
CA ALA A 241 5.24 6.27 3.43
C ALA A 241 5.56 7.74 3.22
N ALA A 242 6.31 8.32 4.15
CA ALA A 242 6.76 9.70 4.06
C ALA A 242 8.23 9.83 4.46
N LEU A 243 8.93 10.67 3.69
CA LEU A 243 10.25 11.19 4.00
C LEU A 243 10.08 12.65 4.42
N LEU A 244 10.44 12.95 5.67
CA LEU A 244 10.49 14.29 6.21
C LEU A 244 11.93 14.78 6.27
N ILE A 245 12.16 15.98 5.75
CA ILE A 245 13.44 16.68 5.80
C ILE A 245 13.17 18.03 6.44
N LYS A 246 13.81 18.31 7.58
CA LYS A 246 13.75 19.62 8.21
C LYS A 246 14.79 20.54 7.57
N GLY A 247 14.38 21.75 7.19
CA GLY A 247 15.30 22.76 6.69
C GLY A 247 16.36 23.13 7.72
N ASN A 248 17.60 23.30 7.27
CA ASN A 248 18.73 23.74 8.10
C ASN A 248 18.74 25.25 8.34
#